data_AF-A0A662TT06-F1
#
_entry.id   AF-A0A662TT06-F1
#
_cell.length_a   1.000
_cell.length_b   1.000
_cell.length_c   1.000
_cell.angle_alpha   90.00
_cell.angle_beta   90.00
_cell.angle_gamma   90.00
#
_symmetry.space_group_name_H-M   'P 1'
#
loop_
_entity.id
_entity.type
_entity.pdbx_description
1 polymer ?
#
loop_
_entity_poly.entity_id
_entity_poly.type
_entity_poly.pdbx_seq_one_letter_code
_entity_poly.pdbx_strand_id
1 'polypeptide(L)'
;ENLGLRTYDEIRQLIECANEYAGVSLDPMVTCDDARLLRMPSSIHGGTGLLVTVVDDLDQFDPFNDPVVLSDDPVNVHIHYSPNVVLRDQPLGPFKHEVRRLPLFAAIYLICTGVAEIVG
;
A
#
# COMPACT_ATOMS: atom_id res chain seq x y z
N GLU A 1 10.72 -51.49 -7.44
CA GLU A 1 9.81 -50.53 -8.09
C GLU A 1 9.28 -49.41 -7.17
N ASN A 2 9.30 -49.52 -5.82
CA ASN A 2 8.80 -48.46 -4.90
C ASN A 2 9.84 -47.41 -4.43
N LEU A 3 11.10 -47.49 -4.84
CA LEU A 3 12.15 -46.59 -4.34
C LEU A 3 12.04 -45.17 -4.94
N GLY A 4 11.66 -45.05 -6.21
CA GLY A 4 11.58 -43.76 -6.91
C GLY A 4 10.45 -42.85 -6.44
N LEU A 5 9.32 -43.43 -6.00
CA LEU A 5 8.19 -42.65 -5.45
C LEU A 5 8.55 -42.05 -4.09
N ARG A 6 9.19 -42.83 -3.22
CA ARG A 6 9.62 -42.38 -1.89
C ARG A 6 10.66 -41.26 -1.96
N THR A 7 11.64 -41.38 -2.85
CA THR A 7 12.63 -40.30 -3.07
C THR A 7 11.99 -39.04 -3.65
N TYR A 8 10.96 -39.18 -4.50
CA TYR A 8 10.26 -38.03 -5.07
C TYR A 8 9.46 -37.25 -4.00
N ASP A 9 8.77 -37.97 -3.11
CA ASP A 9 8.03 -37.37 -2.00
C ASP A 9 8.98 -36.67 -1.02
N GLU A 10 10.13 -37.28 -0.70
CA GLU A 10 11.17 -36.69 0.14
C GLU A 10 11.75 -35.39 -0.45
N ILE A 11 11.97 -35.34 -1.77
CA ILE A 11 12.45 -34.14 -2.46
C ILE A 11 11.38 -33.04 -2.46
N ARG A 12 10.11 -33.37 -2.71
CA ARG A 12 9.02 -32.39 -2.65
C ARG A 12 8.90 -31.78 -1.27
N GLN A 13 8.93 -32.62 -0.24
CA GLN A 13 8.87 -32.15 1.14
C GLN A 13 10.05 -31.22 1.47
N LEU A 14 11.25 -31.54 0.97
CA LEU A 14 12.42 -30.65 1.14
C LEU A 14 12.23 -29.29 0.44
N ILE A 15 11.66 -29.27 -0.76
CA ILE A 15 11.37 -28.03 -1.50
C ILE A 15 10.32 -27.20 -0.76
N GLU A 16 9.27 -27.83 -0.25
CA GLU A 16 8.24 -27.16 0.54
C GLU A 16 8.82 -26.54 1.81
N CYS A 17 9.61 -27.30 2.57
CA CYS A 17 10.32 -26.77 3.74
C CYS A 17 11.28 -25.64 3.38
N ALA A 18 11.99 -25.73 2.25
CA ALA A 18 12.87 -24.66 1.78
C ALA A 18 12.09 -23.40 1.39
N ASN A 19 10.91 -23.55 0.77
CA ASN A 19 10.03 -22.45 0.40
C ASN A 19 9.37 -21.80 1.63
N GLU A 20 8.99 -22.59 2.65
CA GLU A 20 8.52 -22.03 3.92
C GLU A 20 9.62 -21.26 4.66
N TYR A 21 10.86 -21.76 4.59
CA TYR A 21 11.99 -21.15 5.28
C TYR A 21 12.55 -19.90 4.58
N ALA A 22 12.62 -19.91 3.24
CA ALA A 22 13.32 -18.90 2.45
C ALA A 22 12.54 -18.37 1.25
N GLY A 23 11.33 -18.86 1.00
CA GLY A 23 10.49 -18.40 -0.10
C GLY A 23 10.02 -16.96 0.13
N VAL A 24 9.95 -16.20 -0.96
CA VAL A 24 9.45 -14.83 -0.97
C VAL A 24 8.32 -14.73 -1.99
N SER A 25 7.23 -14.07 -1.60
CA SER A 25 6.16 -13.74 -2.54
C SER A 25 6.55 -12.49 -3.32
N LEU A 26 6.86 -12.69 -4.60
CA LEU A 26 7.19 -11.63 -5.56
C LEU A 26 6.17 -11.64 -6.70
N ASP A 27 6.00 -10.51 -7.37
CA ASP A 27 5.28 -10.47 -8.63
C ASP A 27 6.25 -10.80 -9.79
N PRO A 28 6.17 -12.01 -10.38
CA PRO A 28 7.08 -12.42 -11.45
C PRO A 28 6.88 -11.60 -12.72
N MET A 29 5.69 -11.05 -12.95
CA MET A 29 5.42 -10.20 -14.12
C MET A 29 6.12 -8.84 -14.02
N VAL A 30 6.51 -8.42 -12.81
CA VAL A 30 7.36 -7.25 -12.59
C VAL A 30 8.82 -7.61 -12.70
N THR A 31 9.22 -8.71 -12.05
CA THR A 31 10.63 -9.06 -11.85
C THR A 31 11.29 -9.55 -13.13
N CYS A 32 10.57 -10.28 -13.98
CA CYS A 32 11.10 -10.86 -15.21
C CYS A 32 11.05 -9.90 -16.42
N ASP A 33 10.54 -8.68 -16.24
CA ASP A 33 10.41 -7.69 -17.32
C ASP A 33 11.50 -6.61 -17.22
N ASP A 34 12.52 -6.76 -18.05
CA ASP A 34 13.68 -5.84 -18.11
C ASP A 34 13.33 -4.42 -18.59
N ALA A 35 12.13 -4.21 -19.15
CA ALA A 35 11.69 -2.93 -19.70
C ALA A 35 10.56 -2.28 -18.88
N ARG A 36 10.27 -2.80 -17.68
CA ARG A 36 9.13 -2.31 -16.90
C ARG A 36 9.37 -0.93 -16.32
N LEU A 37 8.36 -0.07 -16.45
CA LEU A 37 8.37 1.24 -15.79
C LEU A 37 8.13 1.08 -14.30
N LEU A 38 9.11 1.51 -13.50
CA LEU A 38 8.96 1.69 -12.07
C LEU A 38 8.48 3.09 -11.76
N ARG A 39 7.81 3.23 -10.62
CA ARG A 39 7.36 4.54 -10.16
C ARG A 39 8.56 5.37 -9.72
N MET A 40 8.62 6.62 -10.18
CA MET A 40 9.71 7.53 -9.86
C MET A 40 9.73 7.84 -8.35
N PRO A 41 10.88 7.71 -7.66
CA PRO A 41 11.05 8.20 -6.30
C PRO A 41 10.68 9.68 -6.17
N SER A 42 10.15 10.07 -5.02
CA SER A 42 9.66 11.42 -4.72
C SER A 42 8.49 11.91 -5.59
N SER A 43 7.89 11.05 -6.42
CA SER A 43 6.61 11.34 -7.08
C SER A 43 5.42 11.07 -6.15
N ILE A 44 4.24 11.60 -6.48
CA ILE A 44 3.00 11.32 -5.74
C ILE A 44 2.28 10.11 -6.35
N HIS A 45 1.86 9.16 -5.51
CA HIS A 45 1.09 8.00 -5.92
C HIS A 45 -0.37 8.39 -6.21
N GLY A 46 -0.79 8.32 -7.47
CA GLY A 46 -2.13 8.77 -7.89
C GLY A 46 -3.33 8.06 -7.23
N GLY A 47 -3.14 6.84 -6.70
CA GLY A 47 -4.20 6.11 -6.01
C GLY A 47 -4.31 6.37 -4.51
N THR A 48 -3.37 7.11 -3.91
CA THR A 48 -3.37 7.39 -2.46
C THR A 48 -3.01 8.83 -2.10
N GLY A 49 -2.40 9.59 -3.00
CA GLY A 49 -1.86 10.92 -2.69
C GLY A 49 -0.58 10.91 -1.86
N LEU A 50 -0.01 9.73 -1.59
CA LEU A 50 1.19 9.58 -0.77
C LEU A 50 2.47 9.70 -1.61
N LEU A 51 3.57 10.14 -0.98
CA LEU A 51 4.88 10.21 -1.61
C LEU A 51 5.47 8.81 -1.82
N VAL A 52 6.02 8.58 -3.01
CA VAL A 52 6.84 7.41 -3.30
C VAL A 52 8.19 7.60 -2.62
N THR A 53 8.37 6.94 -1.49
CA THR A 53 9.51 7.15 -0.59
C THR A 53 10.51 6.01 -0.75
N VAL A 54 11.80 6.33 -0.83
CA VAL A 54 12.87 5.34 -0.74
C VAL A 54 13.04 4.99 0.73
N VAL A 55 13.02 3.69 1.04
CA VAL A 55 13.10 3.18 2.41
C VAL A 55 14.38 2.38 2.56
N ASP A 56 15.30 2.91 3.37
CA ASP A 56 16.58 2.25 3.67
C ASP A 56 16.47 1.29 4.87
N ASP A 57 15.56 1.58 5.80
CA ASP A 57 15.29 0.77 7.00
C ASP A 57 13.78 0.54 7.15
N LEU A 58 13.36 -0.72 6.98
CA LEU A 58 11.96 -1.11 7.07
C LEU A 58 11.43 -1.08 8.50
N ASP A 59 12.28 -1.23 9.52
CA ASP A 59 11.87 -1.27 10.92
C ASP A 59 11.53 0.14 11.45
N GLN A 60 12.07 1.19 10.81
CA GLN A 60 11.85 2.59 11.20
C GLN A 60 10.77 3.29 10.38
N PHE A 61 10.37 2.72 9.24
CA PHE A 61 9.45 3.36 8.30
C PHE A 61 7.98 3.18 8.70
N ASP A 62 7.25 4.29 8.82
CA ASP A 62 5.80 4.28 9.00
C ASP A 62 5.07 4.70 7.71
N PRO A 63 4.41 3.77 7.00
CA PRO A 63 3.72 4.06 5.73
C PRO A 63 2.52 5.02 5.87
N PHE A 64 2.01 5.24 7.08
CA PHE A 64 0.87 6.15 7.33
C PHE A 64 1.30 7.52 7.85
N ASN A 65 2.59 7.73 8.11
CA ASN A 65 3.12 8.99 8.60
C ASN A 65 4.18 9.56 7.64
N ASP A 66 5.21 8.79 7.33
CA ASP A 66 6.39 9.25 6.59
C ASP A 66 6.10 9.73 5.16
N PRO A 67 5.27 9.05 4.35
CA PRO A 67 5.00 9.49 2.97
C PRO A 67 3.89 10.55 2.89
N VAL A 68 3.37 11.05 4.02
CA VAL A 68 2.28 12.03 4.06
C VAL A 68 2.84 13.46 3.99
N VAL A 69 3.11 13.94 2.77
CA VAL A 69 3.82 15.21 2.54
C VAL A 69 2.95 16.41 2.15
N LEU A 70 1.66 16.17 1.88
CA LEU A 70 0.73 17.26 1.55
C LEU A 70 0.41 18.10 2.79
N SER A 71 0.09 19.37 2.57
CA SER A 71 -0.20 20.30 3.66
C SER A 71 -1.45 19.89 4.44
N ASP A 72 -1.65 20.54 5.57
CA ASP A 72 -2.84 20.44 6.40
C ASP A 72 -3.86 21.55 6.12
N ASP A 73 -3.70 22.27 5.00
CA ASP A 73 -4.62 23.33 4.60
C ASP A 73 -6.05 22.77 4.50
N PRO A 74 -7.04 23.41 5.14
CA PRO A 74 -8.35 22.80 5.31
C PRO A 74 -9.22 22.95 4.06
N VAL A 75 -9.67 21.83 3.50
CA VAL A 75 -10.49 21.72 2.27
C VAL A 75 -11.83 21.05 2.57
N ASN A 76 -12.89 21.47 1.88
CA ASN A 76 -14.20 20.83 1.97
C ASN A 76 -14.30 19.66 0.99
N VAL A 77 -14.67 18.49 1.49
CA VAL A 77 -14.87 17.28 0.71
C VAL A 77 -16.20 16.62 1.06
N HIS A 78 -16.88 16.09 0.05
CA HIS A 78 -18.05 15.24 0.21
C HIS A 78 -17.58 13.79 0.25
N ILE A 79 -17.84 13.11 1.36
CA ILE A 79 -17.34 11.76 1.62
C ILE A 79 -18.50 10.79 1.54
N HIS A 80 -18.44 9.84 0.61
CA HIS A 80 -19.48 8.84 0.42
C HIS A 80 -19.46 7.83 1.58
N TYR A 81 -18.33 7.17 1.80
CA TYR A 81 -18.15 6.21 2.88
C TYR A 81 -16.67 5.95 3.13
N SER A 82 -16.23 6.05 4.38
CA SER A 82 -14.89 5.61 4.78
C SER A 82 -14.96 4.98 6.17
N PRO A 83 -14.35 3.80 6.39
CA PRO A 83 -14.08 3.34 7.75
C PRO A 83 -13.11 4.29 8.45
N ASN A 84 -12.90 4.08 9.75
CA ASN A 84 -11.85 4.79 10.46
C ASN A 84 -10.48 4.41 9.90
N VAL A 85 -9.71 5.39 9.46
CA VAL A 85 -8.33 5.23 8.97
C VAL A 85 -7.46 6.23 9.71
N VAL A 86 -6.26 5.83 10.13
CA VAL A 86 -5.29 6.76 10.73
C VAL A 86 -4.30 7.18 9.65
N LEU A 87 -4.11 8.48 9.49
CA LEU A 87 -3.13 9.04 8.59
C LEU A 87 -2.50 10.26 9.25
N ARG A 88 -1.17 10.33 9.26
CA ARG A 88 -0.41 11.38 9.96
C ARG A 88 -0.81 11.50 11.44
N ASP A 89 -0.94 10.37 12.13
CA ASP A 89 -1.45 10.22 13.51
C ASP A 89 -2.86 10.79 13.76
N GLN A 90 -3.60 11.14 12.71
CA GLN A 90 -4.96 11.68 12.81
C GLN A 90 -5.99 10.62 12.42
N PRO A 91 -6.96 10.30 13.30
CA PRO A 91 -8.07 9.44 12.92
C PRO A 91 -9.01 10.18 11.96
N LEU A 92 -9.26 9.54 10.83
CA LEU A 92 -10.17 9.97 9.77
C LEU A 92 -11.41 9.09 9.81
N GLY A 93 -12.54 9.67 10.19
CA GLY A 93 -13.83 8.98 10.18
C GLY A 93 -14.11 8.19 11.46
N PRO A 94 -15.03 7.20 11.42
CA PRO A 94 -15.75 6.76 10.22
C PRO A 94 -16.63 7.88 9.64
N PHE A 95 -16.79 7.88 8.32
CA PHE A 95 -17.60 8.87 7.60
C PHE A 95 -18.72 8.19 6.83
N LYS A 96 -19.88 8.86 6.74
CA LYS A 96 -21.01 8.38 5.95
C LYS A 96 -21.84 9.52 5.36
N HIS A 97 -21.76 9.70 4.04
CA HIS A 97 -22.57 10.65 3.26
C HIS A 97 -22.61 12.05 3.91
N GLU A 98 -21.43 12.63 4.13
CA GLU A 98 -21.30 13.90 4.82
C GLU A 98 -20.25 14.78 4.14
N VAL A 99 -20.43 16.10 4.27
CA VAL A 99 -19.42 17.08 3.88
C VAL A 99 -18.58 17.41 5.10
N ARG A 100 -17.26 17.28 4.98
CA ARG A 100 -16.31 17.60 6.04
C ARG A 100 -15.22 18.52 5.55
N ARG A 101 -14.80 19.39 6.46
CA ARG A 101 -13.58 20.18 6.30
C ARG A 101 -12.43 19.37 6.91
N LEU A 102 -11.54 18.88 6.05
CA LEU A 102 -10.41 18.03 6.42
C LEU A 102 -9.09 18.67 5.98
N PRO A 103 -7.96 18.32 6.62
CA PRO A 103 -6.63 18.65 6.10
C PRO A 103 -6.45 18.17 4.66
N LEU A 104 -5.71 18.92 3.83
CA LEU A 104 -5.52 18.59 2.41
C LEU A 104 -4.98 17.17 2.19
N PHE A 105 -3.99 16.72 2.99
CA PHE A 105 -3.47 15.35 2.88
C PHE A 105 -4.55 14.28 3.06
N ALA A 106 -5.47 14.46 4.02
CA ALA A 106 -6.56 13.55 4.30
C ALA A 106 -7.64 13.61 3.21
N ALA A 107 -7.97 14.81 2.74
CA ALA A 107 -8.89 15.03 1.64
C ALA A 107 -8.42 14.32 0.36
N ILE A 108 -7.15 14.53 -0.03
CA ILE A 108 -6.57 13.88 -1.21
C ILE A 108 -6.51 12.37 -1.05
N TYR A 109 -6.15 11.86 0.13
CA TYR A 109 -6.15 10.42 0.38
C TYR A 109 -7.53 9.79 0.12
N LEU A 110 -8.60 10.39 0.65
CA LEU A 110 -9.97 9.92 0.46
C LEU A 110 -10.46 10.07 -0.99
N ILE A 111 -10.05 11.13 -1.69
CA ILE A 111 -10.36 11.33 -3.11
C ILE A 111 -9.65 10.29 -3.98
N CYS A 112 -8.34 10.11 -3.79
CA CYS A 112 -7.53 9.17 -4.57
C CYS A 112 -7.93 7.71 -4.34
N THR A 113 -8.42 7.36 -3.14
CA THR A 113 -8.98 6.04 -2.84
C THR A 113 -10.42 5.86 -3.36
N GLY A 114 -11.00 6.90 -3.97
CA GLY A 114 -12.29 6.83 -4.67
C GLY A 114 -13.51 6.91 -3.75
N VAL A 115 -13.36 7.41 -2.52
CA VAL A 115 -14.44 7.46 -1.51
C VAL A 115 -14.93 8.88 -1.19
N ALA A 116 -14.32 9.89 -1.79
CA ALA A 116 -14.70 11.29 -1.63
C ALA A 116 -14.50 12.10 -2.91
N GLU A 117 -15.14 13.26 -2.97
CA GLU A 117 -15.03 14.25 -4.04
C GLU A 117 -14.91 15.67 -3.47
N ILE A 118 -14.30 16.57 -4.23
CA ILE A 118 -14.17 17.97 -3.82
C ILE A 118 -15.53 18.68 -3.88
N VAL A 119 -15.81 19.51 -2.87
CA VAL A 119 -16.98 20.40 -2.91
C VAL A 119 -16.52 21.75 -3.45
N GLY A 120 -17.07 22.13 -4.61
CA GLY A 120 -16.86 23.44 -5.24
C GLY A 120 -17.62 24.58 -4.58
#